data_AF-A0A2S8ST35-F1
#
_entry.id   AF-A0A2S8ST35-F1
#
_cell.length_a   1.000
_cell.length_b   1.000
_cell.length_c   1.000
_cell.angle_alpha   90.00
_cell.angle_beta   90.00
_cell.angle_gamma   90.00
#
_symmetry.space_group_name_H-M   'P 1'
#
loop_
_entity.id
_entity.type
_entity.pdbx_description
1 polymer ?
#
loop_
_entity_poly.entity_id
_entity_poly.type
_entity_poly.pdbx_seq_one_letter_code
_entity_poly.pdbx_strand_id
1 'polypeptide(L)'
;MARVEVDPELLRVEKVVQLKPVSKTVKGGRKRRFSSLVVVGDANGHVGVGMGKSASVPDAIRKGVQSASKHLIEVPMVGNTVPHMVIGRTGSARVMLKPASPGTGVIAGPSARAVLEAVGVKDILTKSLGSDNAINNVYAVLDGLRQMQRATDVAKRRGIELDQLAIPAKLKDATLYEPRQPEIITDYESEADSQPNRQSRGPEGNRRGARPAQNGRGQRAPRQR
;
A
#
# COMPACT_ATOMS: atom_id res chain seq x y z
N MET A 1 -23.33 4.90 -3.57
CA MET A 1 -22.06 5.04 -2.84
C MET A 1 -21.06 5.65 -3.81
N ALA A 2 -20.44 6.78 -3.46
CA ALA A 2 -19.43 7.39 -4.32
C ALA A 2 -18.25 6.41 -4.44
N ARG A 3 -17.88 6.04 -5.68
CA ARG A 3 -16.60 5.40 -5.93
C ARG A 3 -15.54 6.47 -5.71
N VAL A 4 -14.66 6.24 -4.75
CA VAL A 4 -13.47 7.09 -4.60
C VAL A 4 -12.52 6.64 -5.70
N GLU A 5 -12.43 7.43 -6.77
CA GLU A 5 -11.49 7.21 -7.87
C GLU A 5 -10.13 7.75 -7.43
N VAL A 6 -9.27 6.86 -6.95
CA VAL A 6 -7.85 7.15 -6.72
C VAL A 6 -7.08 6.55 -7.89
N ASP A 7 -6.14 7.32 -8.45
CA ASP A 7 -5.27 6.79 -9.50
C ASP A 7 -4.48 5.57 -8.96
N PRO A 8 -4.49 4.43 -9.68
CA PRO A 8 -3.83 3.21 -9.21
C PRO A 8 -2.34 3.37 -8.91
N GLU A 9 -1.67 4.36 -9.53
CA GLU A 9 -0.24 4.66 -9.34
C GLU A 9 0.08 5.31 -7.98
N LEU A 10 -0.92 5.90 -7.31
CA LEU A 10 -0.77 6.52 -5.99
C LEU A 10 -0.87 5.51 -4.84
N LEU A 11 -1.26 4.26 -5.12
CA LEU A 11 -1.34 3.18 -4.14
C LEU A 11 0.06 2.61 -3.84
N ARG A 12 0.81 3.31 -2.99
CA ARG A 12 2.22 3.04 -2.72
C ARG A 12 2.48 1.84 -1.80
N VAL A 13 1.51 1.46 -0.96
CA VAL A 13 1.73 0.46 0.10
C VAL A 13 0.91 -0.79 -0.19
N GLU A 14 1.58 -1.86 -0.62
CA GLU A 14 1.01 -3.21 -0.73
C GLU A 14 1.51 -4.09 0.41
N LYS A 15 0.60 -4.64 1.21
CA LYS A 15 0.93 -5.55 2.32
C LYS A 15 0.20 -6.88 2.17
N VAL A 16 0.97 -7.97 2.13
CA VAL A 16 0.43 -9.32 2.16
C VAL A 16 0.22 -9.72 3.62
N VAL A 17 -1.04 -9.80 4.05
CA VAL A 17 -1.40 -10.15 5.44
C VAL A 17 -1.31 -11.65 5.66
N GLN A 18 -1.82 -12.42 4.71
CA GLN A 18 -1.85 -13.87 4.81
C GLN A 18 -1.69 -14.49 3.43
N LEU A 19 -0.76 -15.44 3.33
CA LEU A 19 -0.63 -16.34 2.19
C LEU A 19 -0.82 -17.76 2.70
N LYS A 20 -1.79 -18.49 2.13
CA LYS A 20 -2.03 -19.89 2.51
C LYS A 20 -2.24 -20.79 1.30
N PRO A 21 -1.69 -22.02 1.32
CA PRO A 21 -2.06 -23.02 0.34
C PRO A 21 -3.44 -23.61 0.64
N VAL A 22 -4.24 -23.79 -0.40
CA VAL A 22 -5.56 -24.42 -0.35
C VAL A 22 -5.63 -25.52 -1.40
N SER A 23 -6.23 -26.67 -1.06
CA SER A 23 -6.18 -27.86 -1.91
C SER A 23 -7.58 -28.44 -2.13
N LYS A 24 -7.91 -28.76 -3.38
CA LYS A 24 -9.10 -29.55 -3.75
C LYS A 24 -8.69 -31.00 -4.01
N THR A 25 -9.37 -31.94 -3.37
CA THR A 25 -9.17 -33.38 -3.63
C THR A 25 -9.85 -33.78 -4.96
N VAL A 26 -9.15 -34.59 -5.76
CA VAL A 26 -9.62 -35.14 -7.04
C VAL A 26 -9.23 -36.62 -7.14
N LYS A 27 -9.78 -37.36 -8.10
CA LYS A 27 -9.54 -38.81 -8.27
C LYS A 27 -8.06 -39.22 -8.36
N GLY A 28 -7.17 -38.32 -8.81
CA GLY A 28 -5.73 -38.55 -8.96
C GLY A 28 -4.85 -37.83 -7.93
N GLY A 29 -5.40 -37.32 -6.83
CA GLY A 29 -4.63 -36.65 -5.76
C GLY A 29 -5.22 -35.32 -5.30
N ARG A 30 -4.37 -34.32 -5.01
CA ARG A 30 -4.80 -33.01 -4.50
C ARG A 30 -4.30 -31.88 -5.40
N LYS A 31 -5.22 -31.11 -5.99
CA LYS A 31 -4.89 -29.90 -6.76
C LYS A 31 -4.74 -28.72 -5.80
N ARG A 32 -3.49 -28.29 -5.58
CA ARG A 32 -3.14 -27.14 -4.73
C ARG A 32 -3.26 -25.82 -5.49
N ARG A 33 -3.65 -24.77 -4.77
CA ARG A 33 -3.65 -23.36 -5.17
C ARG A 33 -3.18 -22.53 -3.99
N PHE A 34 -2.83 -21.27 -4.20
CA PHE A 34 -2.50 -20.31 -3.16
C PHE A 34 -3.60 -19.27 -3.06
N SER A 35 -3.98 -18.95 -1.84
CA SER A 35 -4.89 -17.86 -1.48
C SER A 35 -4.08 -16.77 -0.80
N SER A 36 -4.23 -15.53 -1.24
CA SER A 36 -3.63 -14.34 -0.65
C SER A 36 -4.72 -13.41 -0.10
N LEU A 37 -4.42 -12.79 1.03
CA LEU A 37 -5.14 -11.63 1.57
C LEU A 37 -4.17 -10.45 1.51
N VAL A 38 -4.54 -9.43 0.74
CA VAL A 38 -3.70 -8.27 0.44
C VAL A 38 -4.43 -7.00 0.88
N VAL A 39 -3.68 -6.10 1.48
CA VAL A 39 -4.10 -4.74 1.82
C VAL A 39 -3.32 -3.79 0.93
N VAL A 40 -4.00 -2.80 0.37
CA VAL A 40 -3.41 -1.76 -0.47
C VAL A 40 -3.81 -0.40 0.11
N GLY A 41 -2.90 0.58 0.12
CA GLY A 41 -3.22 1.93 0.57
C GLY A 41 -2.21 2.96 0.09
N ASP A 42 -2.54 4.22 0.30
CA ASP A 42 -1.77 5.39 -0.14
C ASP A 42 -1.04 6.11 1.02
N ALA A 43 -1.16 5.58 2.24
CA ALA A 43 -0.68 6.21 3.48
C ALA A 43 -1.26 7.61 3.75
N ASN A 44 -2.32 8.00 3.05
CA ASN A 44 -2.97 9.32 3.12
C ASN A 44 -4.48 9.20 3.38
N GLY A 45 -4.90 8.12 4.03
CA GLY A 45 -6.30 7.93 4.45
C GLY A 45 -7.13 7.05 3.53
N HIS A 46 -6.55 6.45 2.48
CA HIS A 46 -7.23 5.47 1.65
C HIS A 46 -6.69 4.06 1.88
N VAL A 47 -7.61 3.11 2.00
CA VAL A 47 -7.24 1.69 2.12
C VAL A 47 -8.22 0.80 1.40
N GLY A 48 -7.70 -0.26 0.81
CA GLY A 48 -8.45 -1.30 0.13
C GLY A 48 -7.97 -2.67 0.57
N VAL A 49 -8.88 -3.64 0.61
CA VAL A 49 -8.56 -5.02 0.95
C VAL A 49 -9.09 -5.93 -0.14
N GLY A 50 -8.27 -6.89 -0.55
CA GLY A 50 -8.58 -7.81 -1.62
C GLY A 50 -8.11 -9.22 -1.30
N MET A 51 -8.82 -10.19 -1.86
CA MET A 51 -8.42 -11.58 -1.82
C MET A 51 -8.06 -12.04 -3.23
N GLY A 52 -6.98 -12.79 -3.33
CA GLY A 52 -6.52 -13.38 -4.58
C GLY A 52 -6.37 -14.89 -4.46
N LYS A 53 -6.60 -15.61 -5.56
CA LYS A 53 -6.38 -17.06 -5.62
C LYS A 53 -5.84 -17.47 -6.98
N SER A 54 -4.71 -18.16 -6.99
CA SER A 54 -4.10 -18.67 -8.23
C SER A 54 -3.34 -19.97 -7.98
N ALA A 55 -2.84 -20.59 -9.05
CA ALA A 55 -1.94 -21.75 -8.95
C ALA A 55 -0.52 -21.32 -8.56
N SER A 56 -0.11 -20.12 -8.99
CA SER A 56 1.16 -19.49 -8.66
C SER A 56 0.97 -18.43 -7.56
N VAL A 57 1.96 -18.29 -6.68
CA VAL A 57 1.96 -17.30 -5.59
C VAL A 57 1.92 -15.86 -6.11
N PRO A 58 2.83 -15.41 -7.00
CA PRO A 58 2.81 -14.04 -7.53
C PRO A 58 1.48 -13.68 -8.21
N ASP A 59 0.89 -14.61 -8.96
CA ASP A 59 -0.41 -14.38 -9.60
C ASP A 59 -1.55 -14.25 -8.59
N ALA A 60 -1.47 -14.97 -7.46
CA ALA A 60 -2.46 -14.82 -6.39
C ALA A 60 -2.35 -13.41 -5.78
N ILE A 61 -1.13 -12.94 -5.49
CA ILE A 61 -0.90 -11.59 -4.94
C ILE A 61 -1.41 -10.53 -5.92
N ARG A 62 -1.02 -10.59 -7.21
CA ARG A 62 -1.48 -9.64 -8.24
C ARG A 62 -3.01 -9.57 -8.34
N LYS A 63 -3.70 -10.71 -8.29
CA LYS A 63 -5.18 -10.75 -8.25
C LYS A 63 -5.74 -10.13 -6.97
N GLY A 64 -5.06 -10.32 -5.83
CA GLY A 64 -5.40 -9.68 -4.57
C GLY A 64 -5.30 -8.16 -4.64
N VAL A 65 -4.20 -7.64 -5.19
CA VAL A 65 -3.98 -6.19 -5.42
C VAL A 65 -5.07 -5.60 -6.30
N GLN A 66 -5.33 -6.20 -7.47
CA GLN A 66 -6.39 -5.74 -8.37
C GLN A 66 -7.79 -5.77 -7.72
N SER A 67 -8.05 -6.74 -6.84
CA SER A 67 -9.29 -6.79 -6.07
C SER A 67 -9.33 -5.71 -5.00
N ALA A 68 -8.21 -5.39 -4.36
CA ALA A 68 -8.13 -4.37 -3.30
C ALA A 68 -8.33 -2.96 -3.86
N SER A 69 -7.68 -2.63 -4.98
CA SER A 69 -7.79 -1.32 -5.63
C SER A 69 -9.22 -0.98 -6.05
N LYS A 70 -10.07 -1.99 -6.32
CA LYS A 70 -11.49 -1.79 -6.65
C LYS A 70 -12.37 -1.48 -5.43
N HIS A 71 -11.90 -1.78 -4.22
CA HIS A 71 -12.65 -1.66 -2.97
C HIS A 71 -11.96 -0.69 -2.00
N LEU A 72 -11.54 0.45 -2.51
CA LEU A 72 -10.98 1.53 -1.69
C LEU A 72 -12.06 2.15 -0.80
N ILE A 73 -11.66 2.46 0.42
CA ILE A 73 -12.45 3.21 1.40
C ILE A 73 -11.64 4.44 1.84
N GLU A 74 -12.35 5.55 2.02
CA GLU A 74 -11.79 6.72 2.70
C GLU A 74 -11.94 6.52 4.22
N VAL A 75 -10.85 6.77 4.94
CA VAL A 75 -10.80 6.66 6.40
C VAL A 75 -10.76 8.06 7.00
N PRO A 76 -11.68 8.39 7.93
CA PRO A 76 -11.62 9.66 8.64
C PRO A 76 -10.45 9.63 9.63
N MET A 77 -9.45 10.48 9.38
CA MET A 77 -8.28 10.66 10.25
C MET A 77 -8.28 12.05 10.87
N VAL A 78 -7.58 12.18 12.00
CA VAL A 78 -7.30 13.44 12.69
C VAL A 78 -5.80 13.54 12.90
N GLY A 79 -5.12 14.32 12.07
CA GLY A 79 -3.66 14.37 12.03
C GLY A 79 -3.02 12.99 11.84
N ASN A 80 -2.48 12.41 12.92
CA ASN A 80 -1.78 11.11 12.91
C ASN A 80 -2.59 9.95 13.53
N THR A 81 -3.81 10.20 14.03
CA THR A 81 -4.63 9.21 14.77
C THR A 81 -6.08 9.17 14.28
N VAL A 82 -6.89 8.28 14.88
CA VAL A 82 -8.32 8.14 14.60
C VAL A 82 -9.17 9.10 15.45
N PRO A 83 -10.40 9.48 15.03
CA PRO A 83 -11.18 10.51 15.73
C PRO A 83 -11.69 10.06 17.11
N HIS A 84 -12.20 8.84 17.23
CA HIS A 84 -12.78 8.31 18.46
C HIS A 84 -12.64 6.79 18.54
N MET A 85 -12.92 6.25 19.72
CA MET A 85 -12.84 4.81 19.96
C MET A 85 -14.02 4.09 19.32
N VAL A 86 -13.75 3.02 18.55
CA VAL A 86 -14.77 2.20 17.90
C VAL A 86 -14.42 0.71 18.07
N ILE A 87 -15.44 -0.14 18.14
CA ILE A 87 -15.28 -1.58 18.09
C ILE A 87 -15.87 -2.09 16.77
N GLY A 88 -14.99 -2.38 15.81
CA GLY A 88 -15.38 -2.97 14.53
C GLY A 88 -15.67 -4.47 14.64
N ARG A 89 -16.62 -4.96 13.84
CA ARG A 89 -17.14 -6.33 13.94
C ARG A 89 -17.28 -6.96 12.56
N THR A 90 -16.88 -8.22 12.43
CA THR A 90 -17.16 -9.02 11.22
C THR A 90 -17.21 -10.49 11.60
N GLY A 91 -18.38 -11.12 11.43
CA GLY A 91 -18.62 -12.48 11.93
C GLY A 91 -18.34 -12.57 13.43
N SER A 92 -17.44 -13.47 13.82
CA SER A 92 -16.98 -13.64 15.22
C SER A 92 -15.77 -12.77 15.61
N ALA A 93 -15.20 -12.00 14.68
CA ALA A 93 -14.10 -11.09 14.98
C ALA A 93 -14.61 -9.76 15.54
N ARG A 94 -13.92 -9.26 16.57
CA ARG A 94 -14.17 -7.96 17.20
C ARG A 94 -12.83 -7.28 17.42
N VAL A 95 -12.64 -6.09 16.85
CA VAL A 95 -11.39 -5.33 17.00
C VAL A 95 -11.70 -3.97 17.57
N MET A 96 -11.12 -3.67 18.73
CA MET A 96 -11.18 -2.34 19.33
C MET A 96 -10.10 -1.46 18.69
N LEU A 97 -10.50 -0.29 18.20
CA LEU A 97 -9.66 0.78 17.70
C LEU A 97 -9.78 1.95 18.68
N LYS A 98 -8.67 2.36 19.30
CA LYS A 98 -8.65 3.44 20.27
C LYS A 98 -7.61 4.49 19.85
N PRO A 99 -7.97 5.79 19.82
CA PRO A 99 -7.01 6.85 19.54
C PRO A 99 -5.91 6.90 20.60
N ALA A 100 -4.72 7.33 20.18
CA ALA A 100 -3.55 7.42 21.01
C ALA A 100 -2.94 8.83 20.98
N SER A 101 -2.14 9.15 21.98
CA SER A 101 -1.36 10.39 21.99
C SER A 101 -0.24 10.33 20.94
N PRO A 102 0.21 11.47 20.39
CA PRO A 102 1.33 11.52 19.47
C PRO A 102 2.58 10.84 20.03
N GLY A 103 3.27 10.04 19.22
CA GLY A 103 4.49 9.33 19.61
C GLY A 103 4.26 7.96 20.26
N THR A 104 3.02 7.46 20.28
CA THR A 104 2.70 6.10 20.76
C THR A 104 3.09 5.03 19.74
N GLY A 105 3.02 5.35 18.45
CA GLY A 105 3.21 4.39 17.38
C GLY A 105 2.00 3.47 17.16
N VAL A 106 2.15 2.51 16.23
CA VAL A 106 1.10 1.56 15.85
C VAL A 106 1.18 0.29 16.70
N ILE A 107 0.41 0.29 17.81
CA ILE A 107 0.29 -0.88 18.69
C ILE A 107 -0.91 -1.70 18.23
N ALA A 108 -0.62 -2.70 17.38
CA ALA A 108 -1.62 -3.54 16.76
C ALA A 108 -1.13 -4.96 16.50
N GLY A 109 -2.10 -5.90 16.47
CA GLY A 109 -1.86 -7.25 15.97
C GLY A 109 -1.60 -7.24 14.45
N PRO A 110 -1.05 -8.33 13.87
CA PRO A 110 -0.53 -8.34 12.50
C PRO A 110 -1.56 -7.93 11.44
N SER A 111 -2.80 -8.42 11.55
CA SER A 111 -3.88 -8.08 10.63
C SER A 111 -4.28 -6.60 10.71
N ALA A 112 -4.44 -6.06 11.91
CA ALA A 112 -4.81 -4.66 12.10
C ALA A 112 -3.66 -3.71 11.74
N ARG A 113 -2.42 -4.08 12.09
CA ARG A 113 -1.22 -3.33 11.76
C ARG A 113 -1.07 -3.12 10.26
N ALA A 114 -1.23 -4.19 9.47
CA ALA A 114 -1.14 -4.08 8.02
C ALA A 114 -2.15 -3.09 7.42
N VAL A 115 -3.37 -3.05 7.96
CA VAL A 115 -4.41 -2.08 7.54
C VAL A 115 -4.06 -0.67 7.96
N LEU A 116 -3.72 -0.46 9.24
CA LEU A 116 -3.47 0.87 9.79
C LEU A 116 -2.24 1.54 9.19
N GLU A 117 -1.19 0.77 8.92
CA GLU A 117 -0.01 1.28 8.25
C GLU A 117 -0.26 1.58 6.76
N ALA A 118 -1.15 0.84 6.10
CA ALA A 118 -1.55 1.14 4.71
C ALA A 118 -2.42 2.41 4.62
N VAL A 119 -3.24 2.67 5.64
CA VAL A 119 -4.01 3.92 5.79
C VAL A 119 -3.08 5.11 6.06
N GLY A 120 -1.97 4.92 6.77
CA GLY A 120 -1.05 5.99 7.18
C GLY A 120 -1.23 6.47 8.62
N VAL A 121 -1.97 5.72 9.45
CA VAL A 121 -2.12 6.02 10.88
C VAL A 121 -0.79 5.74 11.59
N LYS A 122 -0.26 6.74 12.30
CA LYS A 122 1.02 6.61 13.02
C LYS A 122 0.80 6.23 14.49
N ASP A 123 -0.26 6.74 15.12
CA ASP A 123 -0.50 6.60 16.55
C ASP A 123 -1.87 5.97 16.81
N ILE A 124 -1.91 4.72 17.26
CA ILE A 124 -3.17 4.03 17.59
C ILE A 124 -2.93 2.82 18.51
N LEU A 125 -3.89 2.59 19.40
CA LEU A 125 -3.96 1.40 20.23
C LEU A 125 -5.07 0.50 19.72
N THR A 126 -4.76 -0.79 19.51
CA THR A 126 -5.77 -1.76 19.10
C THR A 126 -5.69 -3.06 19.86
N LYS A 127 -6.82 -3.75 19.97
CA LYS A 127 -6.90 -5.09 20.55
C LYS A 127 -7.95 -5.93 19.83
N SER A 128 -7.58 -7.15 19.44
CA SER A 128 -8.56 -8.15 19.03
C SER A 128 -9.18 -8.80 20.28
N LEU A 129 -10.51 -8.81 20.35
CA LEU A 129 -11.34 -9.29 21.46
C LEU A 129 -12.17 -10.53 21.08
N GLY A 130 -11.92 -11.09 19.90
CA GLY A 130 -12.71 -12.19 19.34
C GLY A 130 -11.81 -13.20 18.64
N SER A 131 -12.21 -13.61 17.44
CA SER A 131 -11.44 -14.55 16.63
C SER A 131 -10.05 -14.01 16.24
N ASP A 132 -9.10 -14.93 16.10
CA ASP A 132 -7.74 -14.73 15.59
C ASP A 132 -7.66 -14.85 14.05
N ASN A 133 -8.76 -15.21 13.37
CA ASN A 133 -8.79 -15.36 11.93
C ASN A 133 -8.44 -14.04 11.21
N ALA A 134 -7.32 -14.04 10.47
CA ALA A 134 -6.79 -12.86 9.78
C ALA A 134 -7.80 -12.21 8.83
N ILE A 135 -8.58 -13.01 8.09
CA ILE A 135 -9.57 -12.49 7.13
C ILE A 135 -10.63 -11.66 7.88
N ASN A 136 -11.26 -12.25 8.90
CA ASN A 136 -12.31 -11.57 9.66
C ASN A 136 -11.76 -10.37 10.44
N ASN A 137 -10.52 -10.47 10.96
CA ASN A 137 -9.89 -9.37 11.66
C ASN A 137 -9.62 -8.17 10.74
N VAL A 138 -9.12 -8.39 9.52
CA VAL A 138 -8.94 -7.30 8.54
C VAL A 138 -10.27 -6.63 8.21
N TYR A 139 -11.33 -7.41 7.94
CA TYR A 139 -12.65 -6.83 7.66
C TYR A 139 -13.28 -6.14 8.88
N ALA A 140 -13.06 -6.66 10.09
CA ALA A 140 -13.51 -6.02 11.31
C ALA A 140 -12.83 -4.66 11.53
N VAL A 141 -11.54 -4.53 11.18
CA VAL A 141 -10.84 -3.25 11.21
C VAL A 141 -11.44 -2.28 10.18
N LEU A 142 -11.68 -2.74 8.95
CA LEU A 142 -12.33 -1.91 7.93
C LEU A 142 -13.72 -1.43 8.35
N ASP A 143 -14.52 -2.31 8.95
CA ASP A 143 -15.83 -1.97 9.52
C ASP A 143 -15.70 -0.90 10.61
N GLY A 144 -14.74 -1.06 11.53
CA GLY A 144 -14.46 -0.07 12.57
C GLY A 144 -14.05 1.29 12.00
N LEU A 145 -13.20 1.33 10.98
CA LEU A 145 -12.77 2.56 10.31
C LEU A 145 -13.93 3.24 9.55
N ARG A 146 -14.85 2.47 8.95
CA ARG A 146 -16.05 2.98 8.27
C ARG A 146 -17.07 3.61 9.21
N GLN A 147 -17.15 3.12 10.44
CA GLN A 147 -18.09 3.64 11.44
C GLN A 147 -17.63 4.96 12.06
N MET A 148 -16.33 5.28 11.95
CA MET A 148 -15.80 6.54 12.44
C MET A 148 -16.38 7.72 11.65
N GLN A 149 -16.46 8.87 12.31
CA GLN A 149 -17.04 10.09 11.76
C GLN A 149 -16.14 11.26 12.13
N ARG A 150 -15.96 12.21 11.20
CA ARG A 150 -15.26 13.47 11.47
C ARG A 150 -16.19 14.38 12.27
N ALA A 151 -15.64 15.19 13.17
CA ALA A 151 -16.44 16.15 13.93
C ALA A 151 -17.15 17.15 13.00
N THR A 152 -16.50 17.53 11.89
CA THR A 152 -17.03 18.39 10.84
C THR A 152 -18.29 17.80 10.18
N ASP A 153 -18.27 16.51 9.85
CA ASP A 153 -19.41 15.83 9.23
C ASP A 153 -20.59 15.69 10.21
N VAL A 154 -20.31 15.49 11.50
CA VAL A 154 -21.32 15.41 12.56
C VAL A 154 -21.95 16.78 12.81
N ALA A 155 -21.16 17.86 12.86
CA ALA A 155 -21.64 19.24 12.99
C ALA A 155 -22.60 19.60 11.86
N LYS A 156 -22.18 19.35 10.61
CA LYS A 156 -22.98 19.59 9.40
C LYS A 156 -24.29 18.80 9.42
N ARG A 157 -24.26 17.52 9.82
CA ARG A 157 -25.48 16.70 9.94
C ARG A 157 -26.44 17.20 11.00
N ARG A 158 -25.93 17.78 12.10
CA ARG A 158 -26.74 18.29 13.21
C ARG A 158 -27.19 19.74 12.99
N GLY A 159 -26.60 20.46 12.03
CA GLY A 159 -26.88 21.89 11.79
C GLY A 159 -26.37 22.79 12.92
N ILE A 160 -25.30 22.37 13.59
CA ILE A 160 -24.75 23.05 14.77
C ILE A 160 -23.29 23.42 14.48
N GLU A 161 -22.83 24.56 14.99
CA GLU A 161 -21.43 25.00 14.89
C GLU A 161 -20.46 24.07 15.63
N LEU A 162 -19.23 23.95 15.13
CA LEU A 162 -18.21 23.03 15.68
C LEU A 162 -17.91 23.26 17.16
N ASP A 163 -18.02 24.51 17.62
CA ASP A 163 -17.69 24.87 19.01
C ASP A 163 -18.75 24.38 20.03
N GLN A 164 -20.01 24.24 19.59
CA GLN A 164 -21.11 23.79 20.44
C GLN A 164 -21.12 22.26 20.64
N LEU A 165 -20.25 21.52 19.93
CA LEU A 165 -20.09 20.09 20.13
C LEU A 165 -19.33 19.80 21.44
N ALA A 166 -19.88 18.90 22.27
CA ALA A 166 -19.25 18.39 23.49
C ALA A 166 -18.11 17.40 23.18
N ILE A 167 -17.08 17.89 22.49
CA ILE A 167 -15.91 17.12 22.03
C ILE A 167 -14.64 17.75 22.63
N PRO A 168 -13.58 16.98 22.92
CA PRO A 168 -12.29 17.53 23.36
C PRO A 168 -11.79 18.66 22.44
N ALA A 169 -11.22 19.72 23.02
CA ALA A 169 -10.77 20.91 22.30
C ALA A 169 -9.87 20.59 21.09
N LYS A 170 -9.04 19.54 21.20
CA LYS A 170 -8.15 19.06 20.12
C LYS A 170 -8.85 18.61 18.83
N LEU A 171 -10.15 18.34 18.87
CA LEU A 171 -10.93 17.88 17.72
C LEU A 171 -11.82 18.99 17.13
N LYS A 172 -11.80 20.19 17.73
CA LYS A 172 -12.57 21.35 17.27
C LYS A 172 -11.87 22.11 16.13
N ASP A 173 -10.56 21.92 15.98
CA ASP A 173 -9.78 22.53 14.90
C ASP A 173 -10.08 21.84 13.57
N ALA A 174 -10.72 22.56 12.64
CA ALA A 174 -11.14 22.04 11.34
C ALA A 174 -9.95 21.60 10.44
N THR A 175 -8.79 22.24 10.61
CA THR A 175 -7.55 21.97 9.85
C THR A 175 -6.97 20.58 10.11
N LEU A 176 -7.34 19.92 11.20
CA LEU A 176 -6.85 18.58 11.55
C LEU A 176 -7.50 17.45 10.74
N TYR A 177 -8.57 17.76 10.00
CA TYR A 177 -9.33 16.81 9.17
C TYR A 177 -9.01 16.92 7.68
N GLU A 178 -8.20 17.90 7.28
CA GLU A 178 -7.79 18.04 5.89
C GLU A 178 -6.84 16.89 5.50
N PRO A 179 -7.02 16.28 4.33
CA PRO A 179 -6.09 15.25 3.85
C PRO A 179 -4.70 15.87 3.73
N ARG A 180 -3.67 15.17 4.25
CA ARG A 180 -2.27 15.53 3.98
C ARG A 180 -2.12 15.59 2.45
N GLN A 181 -1.79 16.76 1.92
CA GLN A 181 -1.44 16.86 0.51
C GLN A 181 -0.27 15.89 0.26
N PRO A 182 -0.33 15.04 -0.79
CA PRO A 182 0.82 14.23 -1.13
C PRO A 182 1.96 15.18 -1.49
N GLU A 183 3.06 15.12 -0.73
CA GLU A 183 4.30 15.75 -1.15
C GLU A 183 4.68 15.13 -2.49
N ILE A 184 4.53 15.90 -3.57
CA ILE A 184 5.07 15.54 -4.87
C ILE A 184 6.58 15.65 -4.69
N ILE A 185 7.23 14.50 -4.55
CA ILE A 185 8.68 14.37 -4.57
C ILE A 185 9.10 14.71 -6.01
N THR A 186 9.34 15.99 -6.30
CA THR A 186 9.93 16.45 -7.56
C THR A 186 11.45 16.30 -7.46
N ASP A 187 11.93 15.06 -7.36
CA ASP A 187 13.37 14.77 -7.38
C ASP A 187 13.92 14.64 -8.81
N TYR A 188 13.10 14.97 -9.81
CA TYR A 188 13.56 15.09 -11.20
C TYR A 188 14.01 16.52 -11.48
N GLU A 189 15.10 16.94 -10.86
CA GLU A 189 15.98 17.91 -11.51
C GLU A 189 16.62 17.20 -12.70
N SER A 190 16.25 17.65 -13.90
CA SER A 190 16.77 17.17 -15.16
C SER A 190 18.24 17.55 -15.32
N GLU A 191 19.16 16.65 -14.94
CA GLU A 191 20.56 16.66 -15.39
C GLU A 191 20.71 16.30 -16.89
N ALA A 192 19.79 16.76 -17.74
CA ALA A 192 19.80 16.52 -19.19
C ALA A 192 20.34 17.71 -20.01
N ASP A 193 20.47 18.89 -19.42
CA ASP A 193 20.92 20.12 -20.13
C ASP A 193 22.33 20.58 -19.70
N SER A 194 23.31 19.68 -19.68
CA SER A 194 24.72 20.10 -19.61
C SER A 194 25.71 19.12 -20.24
N GLN A 195 25.39 18.54 -21.39
CA GLN A 195 26.45 18.04 -22.28
C GLN A 195 26.88 19.18 -23.20
N PRO A 196 28.07 19.78 -23.00
CA PRO A 196 28.61 20.71 -23.98
C PRO A 196 28.89 19.94 -25.29
N ASN A 197 28.27 20.44 -26.35
CA ASN A 197 28.41 20.03 -27.75
C ASN A 197 29.89 19.78 -28.11
N ARG A 198 30.33 18.51 -28.08
CA ARG A 198 31.61 18.09 -28.66
C ARG A 198 31.46 18.18 -30.17
N GLN A 199 31.84 19.35 -30.67
CA GLN A 199 32.00 19.68 -32.07
C GLN A 199 32.63 18.52 -32.85
N SER A 200 31.91 18.16 -33.90
CA SER A 200 32.40 17.50 -35.11
C SER A 200 33.78 18.02 -35.53
N ARG A 201 34.83 17.25 -35.25
CA ARG A 201 36.06 17.24 -36.04
C ARG A 201 36.04 15.97 -36.88
N GLY A 202 35.75 16.13 -38.16
CA GLY A 202 35.80 15.03 -39.12
C GLY A 202 37.22 14.46 -39.25
N PRO A 203 37.37 13.18 -39.64
CA PRO A 203 38.68 12.63 -39.92
C PRO A 203 39.14 13.11 -41.31
N GLU A 204 40.07 14.07 -41.34
CA GLU A 204 40.90 14.31 -42.51
C GLU A 204 41.72 13.05 -42.79
N GLY A 205 41.59 12.54 -44.01
CA GLY A 205 42.26 11.34 -44.46
C GLY A 205 43.76 11.54 -44.58
N ASN A 206 44.52 10.50 -44.24
CA ASN A 206 45.82 10.30 -44.86
C ASN A 206 45.93 8.87 -45.36
N ARG A 207 45.86 8.74 -46.69
CA ARG A 207 46.32 7.57 -47.43
C ARG A 207 47.83 7.53 -47.32
N ARG A 208 48.41 6.36 -46.99
CA ARG A 208 49.63 5.75 -47.57
C ARG A 208 50.17 4.72 -46.59
N GLY A 209 50.35 3.48 -47.04
CA GLY A 209 51.05 2.45 -46.26
C GLY A 209 50.61 1.05 -46.64
N ALA A 210 51.22 0.51 -47.68
CA ALA A 210 50.94 -0.78 -48.26
C ALA A 210 51.47 -1.97 -47.41
N ARG A 211 50.70 -3.08 -47.44
CA ARG A 211 51.12 -4.52 -47.46
C ARG A 211 51.80 -5.13 -46.20
N PRO A 212 51.90 -6.49 -46.12
CA PRO A 212 50.91 -7.52 -46.41
C PRO A 212 50.82 -8.60 -45.29
N ALA A 213 49.93 -9.56 -45.49
CA ALA A 213 49.65 -10.71 -44.62
C ALA A 213 50.87 -11.59 -44.27
N GLN A 214 50.87 -12.14 -43.04
CA GLN A 214 51.50 -13.42 -42.73
C GLN A 214 50.60 -14.30 -41.86
N ASN A 215 50.49 -15.55 -42.30
CA ASN A 215 49.80 -16.66 -41.67
C ASN A 215 50.40 -17.03 -40.31
N GLY A 216 49.55 -17.42 -39.36
CA GLY A 216 49.96 -18.08 -38.12
C GLY A 216 48.93 -19.09 -37.66
N ARG A 217 49.04 -20.33 -38.13
CA ARG A 217 48.32 -21.51 -37.61
C ARG A 217 48.58 -21.66 -36.10
N GLY A 218 47.56 -22.02 -35.33
CA GLY A 218 47.74 -22.25 -33.89
C GLY A 218 46.57 -22.92 -33.18
N GLN A 219 46.25 -24.13 -33.62
CA GLN A 219 45.67 -25.28 -32.89
C GLN A 219 44.83 -25.05 -31.61
N ARG A 220 43.59 -25.56 -31.68
CA ARG A 220 42.76 -25.96 -30.54
C ARG A 220 43.44 -27.06 -29.72
N ALA A 221 43.24 -27.05 -28.41
CA ALA A 221 43.25 -28.24 -27.55
C ALA A 221 42.34 -28.03 -26.31
N PRO A 222 41.84 -29.11 -25.68
CA PRO A 222 40.50 -29.13 -25.11
C PRO A 222 40.42 -29.12 -23.57
N ARG A 223 39.17 -28.96 -23.11
CA ARG A 223 38.67 -29.14 -21.73
C ARG A 223 39.26 -30.36 -21.02
N GLN A 224 39.63 -30.19 -19.75
CA GLN A 224 39.71 -31.27 -18.77
C GLN A 224 38.57 -31.15 -17.75
N ARG A 225 38.28 -32.31 -17.16
CA ARG A 225 37.07 -32.74 -16.44
C ARG A 225 36.83 -32.04 -15.12
#